data_AF-A0A9D1W396-F1
#
_entry.id   AF-A0A9D1W396-F1
#
_cell.length_a   1.000
_cell.length_b   1.000
_cell.length_c   1.000
_cell.angle_alpha   90.00
_cell.angle_beta   90.00
_cell.angle_gamma   90.00
#
_symmetry.space_group_name_H-M   'P 1'
#
loop_
_entity.id
_entity.type
_entity.pdbx_description
1 polymer ?
#
loop_
_entity_poly.entity_id
_entity_poly.type
_entity_poly.pdbx_seq_one_letter_code
_entity_poly.pdbx_strand_id
1 'polypeptide(L)'
;GSTDVGDVSYLTPTAQFTSTVAVPGTGAHTWQFAAQVGTSIGDKASVAIARAIAYASTMVYEDPSLAEQAKKELLDETHGQYISPIPDGVKPGEGM
;
A
#
# COMPACT_ATOMS: atom_id res chain seq x y z
N GLY A 1 6.29 7.17 1.96
CA GLY A 1 5.12 6.97 2.85
C GLY A 1 5.61 6.41 4.17
N SER A 2 4.78 6.47 5.21
CA SER A 2 5.04 5.81 6.49
C SER A 2 3.76 5.07 6.87
N THR A 3 3.77 3.76 6.70
CA THR A 3 2.59 2.89 6.86
C THR A 3 3.05 1.52 7.32
N ASP A 4 2.25 0.91 8.19
CA ASP A 4 2.31 -0.48 8.63
C ASP A 4 2.26 -1.51 7.48
N VAL A 5 1.74 -1.13 6.30
CA VAL A 5 1.76 -2.00 5.11
C VAL A 5 3.19 -2.38 4.72
N GLY A 6 4.19 -1.54 5.04
CA GLY A 6 5.60 -1.88 4.87
C GLY A 6 5.98 -3.15 5.62
N ASP A 7 5.57 -3.28 6.89
CA ASP A 7 5.89 -4.45 7.70
C ASP A 7 5.14 -5.69 7.20
N VAL A 8 3.87 -5.54 6.81
CA VAL A 8 3.08 -6.63 6.22
C VAL A 8 3.69 -7.14 4.91
N SER A 9 4.31 -6.25 4.12
CA SER A 9 4.89 -6.61 2.83
C SER A 9 6.07 -7.58 2.91
N TYR A 10 6.70 -7.74 4.08
CA TYR A 10 7.72 -8.77 4.32
C TYR A 10 7.13 -10.14 4.68
N LEU A 11 5.87 -10.21 5.10
CA LEU A 11 5.22 -11.45 5.51
C LEU A 11 4.46 -12.14 4.37
N THR A 12 3.92 -11.36 3.45
CA THR A 12 3.09 -11.86 2.34
C THR A 12 3.21 -10.95 1.13
N PRO A 13 3.11 -11.48 -0.11
CA PRO A 13 3.07 -10.64 -1.29
C PRO A 13 2.00 -9.56 -1.15
N THR A 14 2.41 -8.31 -1.32
CA THR A 14 1.61 -7.14 -1.00
C THR A 14 1.70 -6.14 -2.13
N ALA A 15 0.54 -5.65 -2.58
CA ALA A 15 0.45 -4.57 -3.55
C ALA A 15 -0.36 -3.42 -2.95
N GLN A 16 0.03 -2.19 -3.28
CA GLN A 16 -0.71 -0.98 -2.93
C GLN A 16 -1.03 -0.21 -4.21
N PHE A 17 -2.25 0.32 -4.28
CA PHE A 17 -2.71 1.09 -5.41
C PHE A 17 -3.11 2.50 -4.96
N THR A 18 -2.64 3.50 -5.70
CA THR A 18 -3.03 4.90 -5.51
C THR A 18 -3.68 5.42 -6.78
N SER A 19 -4.67 6.30 -6.64
CA SER A 19 -5.35 6.94 -7.76
C SER A 19 -5.44 8.43 -7.54
N THR A 20 -5.76 9.17 -8.59
CA THR A 20 -5.92 10.63 -8.54
C THR A 20 -7.18 10.98 -7.76
N VAL A 21 -6.99 11.33 -6.49
CA VAL A 21 -8.05 11.78 -5.56
C VAL A 21 -8.00 13.31 -5.32
N ALA A 22 -6.99 13.97 -5.88
CA ALA A 22 -6.63 15.36 -5.65
C ALA A 22 -5.94 15.95 -6.90
N VAL A 23 -5.85 17.28 -6.97
CA VAL A 23 -5.14 18.00 -8.06
C VAL A 23 -3.63 17.70 -7.97
N PRO A 24 -2.95 17.39 -9.09
CA PRO A 24 -1.51 17.15 -9.10
C PRO A 24 -0.71 18.25 -8.40
N GLY A 25 0.23 17.86 -7.54
CA GLY A 25 1.05 18.79 -6.75
C GLY A 25 0.44 19.17 -5.39
N THR A 26 -0.81 18.81 -5.09
CA THR A 26 -1.37 18.99 -3.75
C THR A 26 -0.69 18.02 -2.78
N GLY A 27 0.02 18.55 -1.78
CA GLY A 27 0.71 17.74 -0.78
C GLY A 27 -0.27 16.96 0.10
N ALA A 28 0.08 15.71 0.42
CA ALA A 28 -0.64 14.92 1.42
C ALA A 28 -0.53 15.61 2.81
N HIS A 29 -1.46 15.30 3.73
CA HIS A 29 -1.52 15.89 5.08
C HIS A 29 -1.79 17.41 5.10
N THR A 30 -2.40 17.95 4.04
CA THR A 30 -2.82 19.36 3.96
C THR A 30 -4.35 19.49 3.99
N TRP A 31 -4.86 20.65 4.42
CA TRP A 31 -6.30 20.90 4.41
C TRP A 31 -6.87 20.91 2.99
N GLN A 32 -6.07 21.33 1.99
CA GLN A 32 -6.45 21.31 0.58
C GLN A 32 -6.67 19.88 0.10
N PHE A 33 -5.78 18.95 0.47
CA PHE A 33 -5.93 17.54 0.13
C PHE A 33 -7.20 16.97 0.75
N ALA A 34 -7.43 17.22 2.05
CA ALA A 34 -8.63 16.76 2.74
C ALA A 34 -9.92 17.29 2.09
N ALA A 35 -9.95 18.58 1.74
CA ALA A 35 -11.10 19.19 1.08
C ALA A 35 -11.35 18.59 -0.32
N GLN A 36 -10.30 18.34 -1.11
CA GLN A 36 -10.42 17.79 -2.46
C GLN A 36 -10.90 16.32 -2.45
N VAL A 37 -10.36 15.50 -1.55
CA VAL A 37 -10.78 14.09 -1.39
C VAL A 37 -12.24 14.01 -0.96
N GLY A 38 -12.75 14.97 -0.20
CA GLY A 38 -14.16 15.04 0.18
C GLY A 38 -15.13 15.46 -0.95
N THR A 39 -14.65 15.67 -2.17
CA THR A 39 -15.49 15.99 -3.33
C THR A 39 -15.81 14.76 -4.17
N SER A 40 -16.64 14.93 -5.20
CA SER A 40 -16.95 13.87 -6.17
C SER A 40 -15.73 13.24 -6.87
N ILE A 41 -14.55 13.86 -6.83
CA ILE A 41 -13.30 13.27 -7.34
C ILE A 41 -12.89 12.09 -6.46
N GLY A 42 -12.94 12.24 -5.13
CA GLY A 42 -12.66 11.19 -4.19
C GLY A 42 -13.62 10.01 -4.35
N ASP A 43 -14.93 10.27 -4.42
CA ASP A 43 -15.95 9.22 -4.59
C ASP A 43 -15.71 8.38 -5.87
N LYS A 44 -15.45 9.05 -7.00
CA LYS A 44 -15.19 8.38 -8.28
C LYS A 44 -13.89 7.57 -8.23
N ALA A 45 -12.85 8.12 -7.61
CA ALA A 45 -11.58 7.43 -7.43
C ALA A 45 -11.75 6.20 -6.54
N SER A 46 -12.48 6.30 -5.41
CA SER A 46 -12.75 5.16 -4.52
C SER A 46 -13.45 4.02 -5.25
N VAL A 47 -14.46 4.30 -6.07
CA VAL A 47 -15.14 3.26 -6.86
C VAL A 47 -14.21 2.64 -7.90
N ALA A 48 -13.36 3.44 -8.57
CA ALA A 48 -12.39 2.94 -9.54
C ALA A 48 -11.34 2.03 -8.88
N ILE A 49 -10.78 2.47 -7.74
CA ILE A 49 -9.83 1.70 -6.93
C ILE A 49 -10.45 0.37 -6.49
N ALA A 50 -11.69 0.40 -5.96
CA ALA A 50 -12.36 -0.81 -5.50
C ALA A 50 -12.55 -1.84 -6.63
N ARG A 51 -12.91 -1.39 -7.85
CA ARG A 51 -13.02 -2.27 -9.02
C ARG A 51 -11.68 -2.87 -9.42
N ALA A 52 -10.61 -2.08 -9.40
CA ALA A 52 -9.27 -2.55 -9.73
C ALA A 52 -8.79 -3.62 -8.75
N ILE A 53 -8.98 -3.39 -7.44
CA ILE A 53 -8.63 -4.36 -6.39
C ILE A 53 -9.46 -5.63 -6.57
N ALA A 54 -10.79 -5.52 -6.72
CA ALA A 54 -11.66 -6.68 -6.91
C ALA A 54 -11.25 -7.52 -8.13
N TYR A 55 -10.96 -6.87 -9.26
CA TYR A 55 -10.51 -7.55 -10.46
C TYR A 55 -9.17 -8.26 -10.26
N ALA A 56 -8.19 -7.62 -9.63
CA ALA A 56 -6.90 -8.24 -9.30
C ALA A 56 -7.09 -9.44 -8.36
N SER A 57 -7.95 -9.33 -7.35
CA SER A 57 -8.28 -10.44 -6.46
C SER A 57 -8.93 -11.61 -7.21
N THR A 58 -9.86 -11.33 -8.14
CA THR A 58 -10.45 -12.37 -9.00
C THR A 58 -9.39 -13.08 -9.82
N MET A 59 -8.46 -12.36 -10.45
CA MET A 59 -7.38 -12.97 -11.23
C MET A 59 -6.54 -13.93 -10.38
N VAL A 60 -6.15 -13.52 -9.18
CA VAL A 60 -5.37 -14.36 -8.25
C VAL A 60 -6.18 -15.57 -7.76
N TYR A 61 -7.49 -15.41 -7.57
CA TYR A 61 -8.37 -16.50 -7.16
C TYR A 61 -8.58 -17.53 -8.28
N GLU A 62 -8.75 -17.08 -9.52
CA GLU A 62 -8.94 -17.94 -10.69
C GLU A 62 -7.65 -18.64 -11.13
N ASP A 63 -6.50 -17.98 -10.96
CA ASP A 63 -5.18 -18.54 -11.24
C ASP A 63 -4.27 -18.46 -10.00
N PRO A 64 -4.28 -19.49 -9.14
CA PRO A 64 -3.42 -19.56 -7.96
C PRO A 64 -1.92 -19.54 -8.28
N SER A 65 -1.50 -19.80 -9.53
CA SER A 65 -0.08 -19.75 -9.90
C SER A 65 0.50 -18.34 -9.78
N LEU A 66 -0.33 -17.31 -9.93
CA LEU A 66 0.05 -15.91 -9.70
C LEU A 66 0.49 -15.68 -8.24
N ALA A 67 -0.22 -16.27 -7.28
CA ALA A 67 0.13 -16.16 -5.87
C ALA A 67 1.44 -16.91 -5.56
N GLU A 68 1.64 -18.10 -6.14
CA GLU A 68 2.87 -18.87 -5.95
C GLU A 68 4.09 -18.16 -6.57
N GLN A 69 3.92 -17.55 -7.75
CA GLN A 69 4.95 -16.72 -8.36
C GLN A 69 5.29 -15.53 -7.45
N ALA A 70 4.29 -14.79 -6.97
CA ALA A 70 4.52 -13.63 -6.11
C ALA A 70 5.19 -14.00 -4.78
N LYS A 71 4.86 -15.16 -4.19
CA LYS A 71 5.56 -15.67 -3.00
C LYS A 71 7.02 -16.00 -3.28
N LYS A 72 7.31 -16.57 -4.45
CA LYS A 72 8.69 -16.85 -4.86
C LYS A 72 9.48 -15.56 -5.02
N GLU A 73 8.93 -14.57 -5.72
CA GLU A 73 9.55 -13.26 -5.89
C GLU A 73 9.83 -12.58 -4.54
N LEU A 74 8.86 -12.60 -3.61
CA LEU A 74 9.05 -12.08 -2.27
C LEU A 74 10.19 -12.78 -1.52
N LEU A 75 10.27 -14.11 -1.59
CA LEU A 75 11.33 -14.88 -0.95
C LEU A 75 12.70 -14.60 -1.57
N ASP A 76 12.75 -14.45 -2.90
CA ASP A 76 13.99 -14.14 -3.63
C ASP A 76 14.50 -12.73 -3.28
N GLU A 77 13.61 -11.75 -3.08
CA GLU A 77 13.97 -10.38 -2.71
C GLU A 77 14.32 -10.19 -1.24
N THR A 78 13.56 -10.81 -0.33
CA THR A 78 13.70 -10.59 1.13
C THR A 78 14.55 -11.65 1.81
N HIS A 79 14.80 -12.78 1.13
CA HIS A 79 15.41 -13.97 1.72
C HIS A 79 14.67 -14.49 2.96
N GLY A 80 13.38 -14.15 3.10
CA GLY A 80 12.55 -14.50 4.24
C GLY A 80 12.96 -13.79 5.54
N GLN A 81 13.70 -12.68 5.46
CA GLN A 81 14.15 -11.91 6.61
C GLN A 81 13.49 -10.54 6.65
N TYR A 82 12.89 -10.21 7.80
CA TYR A 82 12.45 -8.87 8.12
C TYR A 82 13.42 -8.25 9.13
N ILE A 83 13.94 -7.07 8.80
CA ILE A 83 14.75 -6.25 9.72
C ILE A 83 14.02 -4.92 9.84
N SER A 84 13.54 -4.62 11.04
CA SER A 84 12.88 -3.33 11.26
C SER A 84 13.87 -2.19 11.01
N PRO A 85 13.49 -1.15 10.25
CA PRO A 85 14.32 0.04 10.12
C PRO A 85 14.39 0.85 11.42
N ILE A 86 13.53 0.55 12.40
CA ILE A 86 13.53 1.16 13.72
C ILE A 86 14.38 0.28 14.65
N PRO A 87 15.48 0.80 15.23
CA PRO A 87 16.30 0.04 16.17
C PRO A 87 15.52 -0.40 17.41
N ASP A 88 15.92 -1.55 17.97
CA ASP A 88 15.35 -2.07 19.21
C ASP A 88 15.48 -1.07 20.36
N GLY A 89 14.40 -0.92 21.12
CA GLY A 89 14.38 -0.07 22.32
C GLY A 89 14.17 1.42 22.07
N VAL A 90 14.04 1.87 20.82
CA VAL A 90 13.69 3.26 20.50
C VAL A 90 12.26 3.57 20.91
N LYS A 91 12.06 4.65 21.68
CA LYS A 91 10.73 5.15 22.05
C LYS A 91 10.33 6.34 21.19
N PRO A 92 9.01 6.53 20.95
CA PRO A 92 8.52 7.74 20.28
C PRO A 92 8.99 9.01 21.00
N GLY A 93 9.69 9.90 20.27
CA GLY A 93 10.22 11.16 20.80
C GLY A 93 11.65 11.09 21.36
N GLU A 94 12.24 9.90 21.49
CA GLU A 94 13.65 9.72 21.88
C GLU A 94 14.58 9.58 20.65
N GLY A 95 14.04 9.67 19.44
CA GLY A 95 14.77 9.53 18.18
C GLY A 95 14.22 10.42 17.05
N MET A 96 14.68 11.67 17.03
CA MET A 96 15.06 12.47 15.85
C MET A 96 16.09 13.50 16.29
#